data_AF-A0A834FJE4-F1
#
_entry.id   AF-A0A834FJE4-F1
#
_cell.length_a   1.000
_cell.length_b   1.000
_cell.length_c   1.000
_cell.angle_alpha   90.00
_cell.angle_beta   90.00
_cell.angle_gamma   90.00
#
_symmetry.space_group_name_H-M   'P 1'
#
loop_
_entity.id
_entity.type
_entity.pdbx_description
1 polymer ?
#
loop_
_entity_poly.entity_id
_entity_poly.type
_entity_poly.pdbx_seq_one_letter_code
_entity_poly.pdbx_strand_id
1 'polypeptide(L)'
;MHPSYYHKAHACIMVFDVQRKITYKNLSNWFKELREYRPEIPCCVVANKIDADLKMTQRSFNFAKKHGLPFYFVSAADGTNVVKMFREMIKRAGGVQTKP
;
A
#
# COMPACT_ATOMS: atom_id res chain seq x y z
N MET A 1 13.60 -6.96 -4.42
CA MET A 1 14.09 -5.88 -3.53
C MET A 1 15.23 -6.46 -2.70
N HIS A 2 16.10 -5.68 -2.03
CA HIS A 2 17.07 -6.35 -1.14
C HIS A 2 16.34 -6.90 0.11
N PRO A 3 16.55 -8.17 0.54
CA PRO A 3 15.81 -8.78 1.65
C PRO A 3 15.86 -7.98 2.95
N SER A 4 16.94 -7.20 3.17
CA SER A 4 17.10 -6.34 4.35
C SER A 4 16.01 -5.28 4.50
N TYR A 5 15.35 -4.84 3.42
CA TYR A 5 14.26 -3.87 3.48
C TYR A 5 12.98 -4.43 4.13
N TYR A 6 12.83 -5.76 4.17
CA TYR A 6 11.72 -6.42 4.85
C TYR A 6 12.01 -6.73 6.31
N HIS A 7 13.30 -6.71 6.70
CA HIS A 7 13.72 -7.10 8.04
C HIS A 7 13.10 -6.16 9.09
N LYS A 8 12.40 -6.74 10.08
CA LYS A 8 11.71 -6.02 11.16
C LYS A 8 10.69 -4.96 10.70
N ALA A 9 10.19 -5.04 9.47
CA ALA A 9 9.08 -4.20 9.04
C ALA A 9 7.82 -4.55 9.83
N HIS A 10 7.08 -3.56 10.32
CA HIS A 10 5.84 -3.72 11.09
C HIS A 10 4.58 -3.48 10.24
N ALA A 11 4.72 -2.87 9.08
CA ALA A 11 3.66 -2.65 8.10
C ALA A 11 4.26 -2.46 6.70
N CYS A 12 3.45 -2.63 5.66
CA CYS A 12 3.83 -2.36 4.27
C CYS A 12 2.80 -1.46 3.58
N ILE A 13 3.28 -0.47 2.83
CA ILE A 13 2.46 0.39 1.97
C ILE A 13 2.93 0.17 0.53
N MET A 14 2.12 -0.50 -0.28
CA MET A 14 2.44 -0.76 -1.68
C MET A 14 1.85 0.34 -2.56
N VAL A 15 2.72 1.18 -3.11
CA VAL A 15 2.33 2.37 -3.87
C VAL A 15 2.51 2.11 -5.37
N PHE A 16 1.50 2.44 -6.16
CA PHE A 16 1.62 2.52 -7.63
C PHE A 16 1.19 3.89 -8.13
N ASP A 17 1.65 4.24 -9.32
CA ASP A 17 1.36 5.50 -10.01
C ASP A 17 0.16 5.28 -10.94
N VAL A 18 -0.92 6.04 -10.75
CA VAL A 18 -2.16 5.87 -11.55
C VAL A 18 -1.97 6.14 -13.04
N GLN A 19 -0.94 6.88 -13.43
CA GLN A 19 -0.62 7.16 -14.83
C GLN A 19 0.23 6.06 -15.47
N ARG A 20 0.86 5.19 -14.67
CA ARG A 20 1.82 4.19 -15.17
C ARG A 20 1.34 2.78 -14.86
N LYS A 21 0.61 2.19 -15.81
CA LYS A 21 0.04 0.82 -15.72
C LYS A 21 1.03 -0.26 -15.28
N ILE A 22 2.31 -0.17 -15.68
CA ILE A 22 3.34 -1.13 -15.28
C ILE A 22 3.55 -1.16 -13.76
N THR A 23 3.44 -0.02 -13.08
CA THR A 23 3.64 0.06 -11.62
C THR A 23 2.53 -0.69 -10.86
N TYR A 24 1.30 -0.69 -11.39
CA TYR A 24 0.20 -1.48 -10.86
C TYR A 24 0.41 -2.99 -11.07
N LYS A 25 0.95 -3.40 -12.23
CA LYS A 25 1.26 -4.81 -12.51
C LYS A 25 2.32 -5.36 -11.55
N ASN A 26 3.29 -4.54 -11.15
CA ASN A 26 4.36 -4.94 -10.23
C ASN A 26 3.86 -5.30 -8.82
N LEU A 27 2.67 -4.82 -8.41
CA LEU A 27 2.08 -5.13 -7.10
C LEU A 27 2.01 -6.64 -6.83
N SER A 28 1.73 -7.45 -7.86
CA SER A 28 1.66 -8.91 -7.71
C SER A 28 2.99 -9.51 -7.27
N ASN A 29 4.10 -9.05 -7.86
CA ASN A 29 5.43 -9.54 -7.53
C ASN A 29 5.88 -9.03 -6.16
N TRP A 30 5.65 -7.75 -5.89
CA TRP A 30 6.01 -7.14 -4.60
C TRP A 30 5.22 -7.76 -3.44
N PHE A 31 3.93 -8.05 -3.62
CA PHE A 31 3.12 -8.67 -2.60
C PHE A 31 3.53 -10.12 -2.34
N LYS A 32 3.89 -10.87 -3.40
CA LYS A 32 4.44 -12.22 -3.25
C LYS A 32 5.74 -12.20 -2.44
N GLU A 33 6.70 -11.36 -2.84
CA GLU A 33 8.00 -11.21 -2.16
C GLU A 33 7.79 -10.76 -0.69
N LEU A 34 6.91 -9.79 -0.45
CA LEU A 34 6.56 -9.36 0.91
C LEU A 34 6.03 -10.51 1.77
N ARG A 35 5.12 -11.33 1.25
CA ARG A 35 4.52 -12.43 2.01
C ARG A 35 5.50 -13.58 2.26
N GLU A 36 6.55 -13.73 1.45
CA GLU A 36 7.65 -14.66 1.70
C GLU A 36 8.50 -14.23 2.92
N TYR A 37 8.78 -12.93 3.06
CA TYR A 37 9.62 -12.43 4.17
C TYR A 37 8.85 -12.00 5.43
N ARG A 38 7.63 -11.49 5.28
CA ARG A 38 6.79 -10.89 6.34
C ARG A 38 5.31 -11.28 6.15
N PRO A 39 4.94 -12.55 6.36
CA PRO A 39 3.60 -13.06 6.06
C PRO A 39 2.47 -12.38 6.85
N GLU A 40 2.74 -11.87 8.06
CA GLU A 40 1.70 -11.44 9.01
C GLU A 40 1.50 -9.92 9.09
N ILE A 41 2.39 -9.12 8.50
CA ILE A 41 2.31 -7.68 8.71
C ILE A 41 1.14 -7.05 7.95
N PRO A 42 0.47 -6.03 8.52
CA PRO A 42 -0.56 -5.29 7.82
C PRO A 42 0.02 -4.64 6.56
N CYS A 43 -0.75 -4.72 5.47
CA CYS A 43 -0.37 -4.17 4.18
C CYS A 43 -1.55 -3.41 3.57
N CYS A 44 -1.29 -2.30 2.88
CA CYS A 44 -2.28 -1.61 2.06
C CYS A 44 -1.74 -1.32 0.66
N VAL A 45 -2.66 -0.99 -0.24
CA VAL A 45 -2.38 -0.57 -1.61
C VAL A 45 -2.73 0.90 -1.77
N VAL A 46 -1.87 1.65 -2.44
CA VAL A 46 -2.02 3.10 -2.60
C VAL A 46 -1.89 3.46 -4.07
N ALA A 47 -2.94 4.08 -4.61
CA ALA A 47 -2.98 4.72 -5.92
C ALA A 47 -2.51 6.18 -5.78
N ASN A 48 -1.27 6.45 -6.13
CA ASN A 48 -0.64 7.76 -6.03
C ASN A 48 -0.76 8.56 -7.33
N LYS A 49 -0.58 9.88 -7.21
CA LYS A 49 -0.63 10.87 -8.30
C LYS A 49 -2.02 11.15 -8.87
N ILE A 50 -3.04 11.11 -8.03
CA ILE A 50 -4.42 11.40 -8.45
C ILE A 50 -4.64 12.87 -8.83
N ASP A 51 -3.73 13.76 -8.41
CA ASP A 51 -3.70 15.18 -8.77
C ASP A 51 -3.63 15.41 -10.28
N ALA A 52 -2.94 14.53 -11.01
CA ALA A 52 -2.76 14.68 -12.43
C ALA A 52 -4.00 14.32 -13.27
N ASP A 53 -4.93 13.52 -12.72
CA ASP A 53 -6.25 13.27 -13.29
C ASP A 53 -7.20 12.73 -12.21
N LEU A 54 -8.07 13.61 -11.69
CA LEU A 54 -9.04 13.25 -10.66
C LEU A 54 -10.02 12.15 -11.09
N LYS A 55 -10.24 11.92 -12.40
CA LYS A 55 -11.08 10.82 -12.89
C LYS A 55 -10.51 9.45 -12.53
N MET A 56 -9.22 9.36 -12.20
CA MET A 56 -8.59 8.13 -11.71
C MET A 56 -9.22 7.64 -10.40
N THR A 57 -9.82 8.52 -9.59
CA THR A 57 -10.53 8.15 -8.36
C THR A 57 -11.83 7.36 -8.62
N GLN A 58 -12.36 7.41 -9.84
CA GLN A 58 -13.54 6.65 -10.27
C GLN A 58 -13.18 5.30 -10.89
N ARG A 59 -11.89 5.01 -11.09
CA ARG A 59 -11.43 3.72 -11.63
C ARG A 59 -11.39 2.67 -10.53
N SER A 60 -11.77 1.44 -10.89
CA SER A 60 -11.65 0.29 -9.99
C SER A 60 -10.30 -0.40 -10.16
N PHE A 61 -9.65 -0.71 -9.03
CA PHE A 61 -8.41 -1.46 -8.95
C PHE A 61 -8.62 -2.74 -8.13
N ASN A 62 -8.79 -3.86 -8.82
CA ASN A 62 -9.21 -5.12 -8.20
C ASN A 62 -8.13 -5.82 -7.36
N PHE A 63 -6.85 -5.43 -7.46
CA PHE A 63 -5.76 -6.11 -6.76
C PHE A 63 -5.98 -6.10 -5.24
N ALA A 64 -6.27 -4.93 -4.66
CA ALA A 64 -6.51 -4.81 -3.23
C ALA A 64 -7.74 -5.62 -2.79
N LYS A 65 -8.85 -5.53 -3.54
CA LYS A 65 -10.07 -6.31 -3.28
C LYS A 65 -9.82 -7.82 -3.32
N LYS A 66 -9.08 -8.31 -4.32
CA LYS A 66 -8.74 -9.74 -4.49
C LYS A 66 -7.94 -10.28 -3.30
N HIS A 67 -7.09 -9.44 -2.70
CA HIS A 67 -6.21 -9.83 -1.60
C HIS A 67 -6.71 -9.37 -0.22
N GLY A 68 -7.92 -8.80 -0.13
CA GLY A 68 -8.50 -8.30 1.13
C GLY A 68 -7.69 -7.15 1.76
N LEU A 69 -7.02 -6.33 0.95
CA LEU A 69 -6.16 -5.24 1.42
C LEU A 69 -6.92 -3.90 1.41
N PRO A 70 -6.67 -3.01 2.40
CA PRO A 70 -7.09 -1.62 2.32
C PRO A 70 -6.52 -0.92 1.09
N PHE A 71 -7.30 -0.02 0.49
CA PHE A 71 -6.94 0.72 -0.70
C PHE A 71 -7.17 2.22 -0.50
N TYR A 72 -6.22 3.04 -0.95
CA TYR A 72 -6.30 4.50 -0.82
C TYR A 72 -5.91 5.20 -2.11
N PHE A 73 -6.66 6.24 -2.48
CA PHE A 73 -6.25 7.24 -3.46
C PHE A 73 -5.51 8.37 -2.75
N VAL A 74 -4.30 8.69 -3.20
CA VAL A 74 -3.48 9.75 -2.61
C VAL A 74 -2.81 10.62 -3.69
N SER A 75 -2.48 11.84 -3.32
CA SER A 75 -1.51 12.68 -4.02
C SER A 75 -0.41 13.03 -3.03
N ALA A 76 0.80 12.53 -3.29
CA ALA A 76 1.97 12.95 -2.52
C ALA A 76 2.37 14.41 -2.82
N ALA A 77 1.98 14.94 -3.98
CA ALA A 77 2.36 16.28 -4.43
C ALA A 77 1.63 17.38 -3.64
N ASP A 78 0.34 17.19 -3.35
CA ASP A 78 -0.50 18.15 -2.61
C ASP A 78 -0.88 17.67 -1.19
N GLY A 79 -0.49 16.44 -0.83
CA GLY A 79 -0.76 15.85 0.48
C GLY A 79 -2.13 15.18 0.63
N THR A 80 -2.95 15.15 -0.43
CA THR A 80 -4.29 14.55 -0.40
C THR A 80 -4.24 13.11 0.11
N ASN A 81 -4.99 12.86 1.19
CA ASN A 81 -5.14 11.56 1.88
C ASN A 81 -3.86 10.91 2.44
N VAL A 82 -2.67 11.52 2.29
CA VAL A 82 -1.41 10.94 2.75
C VAL A 82 -1.43 10.71 4.26
N VAL A 83 -1.71 11.76 5.04
CA VAL A 83 -1.74 11.69 6.52
C VAL A 83 -2.79 10.68 7.02
N LYS A 84 -3.97 10.67 6.38
CA LYS A 84 -5.06 9.74 6.73
C LYS A 84 -4.64 8.29 6.53
N MET A 85 -4.02 7.98 5.38
CA MET A 85 -3.54 6.63 5.06
C MET A 85 -2.45 6.17 6.04
N PHE A 86 -1.47 7.04 6.35
CA PHE A 86 -0.43 6.70 7.33
C PHE A 86 -0.99 6.46 8.73
N ARG A 87 -1.89 7.30 9.23
CA ARG A 87 -2.53 7.12 10.55
C ARG A 87 -3.26 5.78 10.65
N GLU A 88 -3.95 5.37 9.60
CA GLU A 88 -4.65 4.09 9.56
C GLU A 88 -3.68 2.90 9.54
N MET A 89 -2.57 3.00 8.81
CA MET A 89 -1.55 1.96 8.80
C MET A 89 -0.78 1.86 10.12
N ILE A 90 -0.52 2.97 10.80
CA ILE A 90 0.09 2.98 12.14
C ILE A 90 -0.82 2.28 13.15
N LYS A 91 -2.13 2.57 13.12
CA LYS A 91 -3.11 1.88 14.00
C LYS A 91 -3.11 0.37 13.76
N ARG A 92 -3.07 -0.06 12.50
CA ARG A 92 -3.01 -1.49 12.13
C ARG A 92 -1.71 -2.15 12.58
N ALA A 93 -0.59 -1.44 12.47
CA ALA A 93 0.71 -1.94 12.93
C ALA A 93 0.76 -2.06 14.46
N GLY A 94 0.25 -1.06 15.19
CA GLY A 94 0.20 -1.04 16.66
C GLY A 94 -0.87 -1.94 17.27
N GLY A 95 -1.84 -2.42 16.47
CA GLY A 95 -2.83 -3.42 16.87
C GLY A 95 -2.26 -4.85 16.96
N VAL A 96 -1.04 -5.09 16.48
CA VAL A 96 -0.25 -6.27 16.83
C VAL A 96 0.23 -6.05 18.27
N GLN A 97 -0.61 -6.43 19.24
CA GLN A 97 -0.26 -6.40 20.65
C GLN A 97 1.11 -7.03 20.84
N THR A 98 2.02 -6.27 21.45
CA THR A 98 3.08 -6.84 22.26
C THR A 98 2.40 -7.82 23.20
N LYS A 99 2.54 -9.13 22.94
CA LYS A 99 2.20 -10.14 23.94
C LYS A 99 2.97 -9.76 25.22
N PRO A 100 2.31 -9.76 26.39
CA PRO A 100 2.98 -9.52 27.65
C PRO A 100 4.11 -10.52 27.90
#